data_AF-A0A9D7NIS5-F1
#
_entry.id   AF-A0A9D7NIS5-F1
#
_cell.length_a   1.000
_cell.length_b   1.000
_cell.length_c   1.000
_cell.angle_alpha   90.00
_cell.angle_beta   90.00
_cell.angle_gamma   90.00
#
_symmetry.space_group_name_H-M   'P 1'
#
loop_
_entity.id
_entity.type
_entity.pdbx_description
1 polymer ?
#
loop_
_entity_poly.entity_id
_entity_poly.type
_entity_poly.pdbx_seq_one_letter_code
_entity_poly.pdbx_strand_id
1 'polypeptide(L)'
;MTLLLVSAHDTENPLPSLLSESDAIRESLRPLTERLLLTVELISDASHQKIINTFSRLAGKIEIFHYSGHANGQRLGISEGGAYSGIAGLFGLETKPRERVRPNWFF
;
A
#
# COMPACT_ATOMS: atom_id res chain seq x y z
N MET A 1 1.90 17.84 6.60
CA MET A 1 2.55 16.63 6.06
C MET A 1 1.81 15.41 6.57
N THR A 2 1.48 14.45 5.70
CA THR A 2 0.81 13.20 6.11
C THR A 2 1.64 11.99 5.70
N LEU A 3 1.90 11.11 6.66
CA LEU A 3 2.44 9.77 6.46
C LEU A 3 1.29 8.78 6.50
N LEU A 4 1.13 8.00 5.43
CA LEU A 4 0.21 6.87 5.40
C LEU A 4 0.99 5.58 5.62
N LEU A 5 0.69 4.89 6.73
CA LEU A 5 1.22 3.58 7.07
C LEU A 5 0.19 2.51 6.71
N VAL A 6 0.57 1.55 5.88
CA VAL A 6 -0.29 0.43 5.49
C VAL A 6 0.41 -0.87 5.82
N SER A 7 -0.25 -1.69 6.64
CA SER A 7 0.23 -2.99 7.08
C SER A 7 -0.70 -4.07 6.54
N ALA A 8 -0.18 -4.92 5.66
CA ALA A 8 -0.93 -6.02 5.05
C ALA A 8 -0.75 -7.28 5.90
N HIS A 9 -1.51 -7.36 6.99
CA HIS A 9 -1.67 -8.59 7.74
C HIS A 9 -3.13 -9.05 7.74
N ASP A 10 -3.34 -10.34 8.04
CA ASP A 10 -4.66 -10.88 8.33
C ASP A 10 -5.15 -10.31 9.68
N THR A 11 -6.40 -9.89 9.74
CA THR A 11 -7.02 -9.39 10.99
C THR A 11 -7.29 -10.51 11.98
N GLU A 12 -7.50 -11.76 11.51
CA GLU A 12 -7.70 -12.91 12.39
C GLU A 12 -6.38 -13.49 12.88
N ASN A 13 -5.33 -13.44 12.04
CA ASN A 13 -3.99 -13.91 12.37
C ASN A 13 -2.94 -12.83 12.05
N PRO A 14 -2.88 -11.76 12.86
CA PRO A 14 -1.94 -10.68 12.61
C PRO A 14 -0.50 -11.18 12.73
N LEU A 15 0.36 -10.72 11.83
CA LEU A 15 1.80 -10.95 11.92
C LEU A 15 2.38 -10.02 12.98
N PRO A 16 2.89 -10.53 14.13
CA PRO A 16 3.32 -9.69 15.24
C PRO A 16 4.46 -8.73 14.86
N SER A 17 5.31 -9.14 13.91
CA SER A 17 6.40 -8.30 13.38
C SER A 17 5.88 -7.04 12.68
N LEU A 18 4.81 -7.13 11.89
CA LEU A 18 4.23 -5.99 11.18
C LEU A 18 3.53 -5.01 12.14
N LEU A 19 2.89 -5.54 13.18
CA LEU A 19 2.34 -4.73 14.26
C LEU A 19 3.45 -4.00 15.01
N SER A 20 4.49 -4.72 15.43
CA SER A 20 5.64 -4.15 16.14
C SER A 20 6.35 -3.09 15.32
N GLU A 21 6.48 -3.28 14.00
CA GLU A 21 7.05 -2.29 13.09
C GLU A 21 6.18 -1.02 13.04
N SER A 22 4.87 -1.18 12.86
CA SER A 22 3.91 -0.07 12.82
C SER A 22 3.94 0.75 14.12
N ASP A 23 3.98 0.06 15.26
CA ASP A 23 4.04 0.70 16.58
C ASP A 23 5.38 1.42 16.80
N ALA A 24 6.50 0.80 16.42
CA ALA A 24 7.82 1.41 16.53
C ALA A 24 7.94 2.70 15.69
N ILE A 25 7.37 2.69 14.48
CA ILE A 25 7.33 3.88 13.61
C ILE A 25 6.48 4.97 14.28
N ARG A 26 5.29 4.65 14.76
CA ARG A 26 4.40 5.61 15.44
C ARG A 26 5.04 6.21 16.68
N GLU A 27 5.67 5.38 17.49
CA GLU A 27 6.36 5.81 18.71
C GLU A 27 7.50 6.78 18.39
N SER A 28 8.31 6.45 17.38
CA SER A 28 9.42 7.30 16.92
C SER A 28 8.94 8.64 16.37
N LEU A 29 7.74 8.67 15.77
CA LEU A 29 7.13 9.88 15.19
C LEU A 29 6.24 10.64 16.17
N ARG A 30 5.98 10.10 17.37
CA ARG A 30 5.09 10.71 18.36
C ARG A 30 5.43 12.18 18.64
N PRO A 31 6.69 12.59 18.87
CA PRO A 31 7.02 13.98 19.13
C PRO A 31 6.63 14.94 17.99
N LEU A 32 6.67 14.47 16.73
CA LEU A 32 6.27 15.26 15.57
C LEU A 32 4.75 15.36 15.45
N THR A 33 4.04 14.27 15.78
CA THR A 33 2.58 14.26 15.78
C THR A 33 1.99 15.12 16.90
N GLU A 34 2.56 15.08 18.11
CA GLU A 34 2.14 15.90 19.26
C GLU A 34 2.35 17.40 19.01
N ARG A 35 3.37 17.75 18.22
CA ARG A 35 3.64 19.12 17.79
C ARG A 35 2.87 19.54 16.53
N LEU A 36 1.96 18.68 16.04
CA LEU A 36 1.16 18.89 14.83
C LEU A 36 1.98 19.15 13.56
N LEU A 37 3.23 18.66 13.52
CA LEU A 37 4.11 18.79 12.36
C LEU A 37 3.86 17.69 11.32
N LEU A 38 3.33 16.54 11.78
CA LEU A 38 3.04 15.36 10.98
C LEU A 38 1.71 14.74 11.43
N THR A 39 0.94 14.24 10.48
CA THR A 39 -0.18 13.33 10.76
C THR A 39 0.19 11.93 10.29
N VAL A 40 -0.08 10.93 11.12
CA VAL A 40 0.13 9.51 10.78
C VAL A 40 -1.24 8.85 10.64
N GLU A 41 -1.54 8.37 9.43
CA GLU A 41 -2.75 7.60 9.13
C GLU A 41 -2.37 6.13 9.04
N LEU A 42 -3.11 5.25 9.73
CA LEU A 42 -2.82 3.83 9.80
C LEU A 42 -3.94 3.01 9.14
N ILE A 43 -3.54 2.06 8.29
CA ILE A 43 -4.40 1.00 7.75
C ILE A 43 -3.77 -0.33 8.16
N SER A 44 -4.37 -1.02 9.12
CA SER A 44 -3.92 -2.33 9.60
C SER A 44 -4.46 -3.51 8.80
N ASP A 45 -5.51 -3.31 8.01
CA ASP A 45 -5.97 -4.27 7.02
C ASP A 45 -5.83 -3.68 5.61
N ALA A 46 -4.76 -4.03 4.93
CA ALA A 46 -4.42 -3.52 3.60
C ALA A 46 -5.34 -4.07 2.49
N SER A 47 -6.66 -4.03 2.67
CA SER A 47 -7.62 -4.27 1.59
C SER A 47 -7.45 -3.22 0.50
N HIS A 48 -7.63 -3.65 -0.75
CA HIS A 48 -7.48 -2.75 -1.90
C HIS A 48 -8.39 -1.53 -1.75
N GLN A 49 -9.66 -1.76 -1.40
CA GLN A 49 -10.65 -0.69 -1.27
C GLN A 49 -10.28 0.32 -0.18
N LYS A 50 -9.76 -0.12 0.98
CA LYS A 50 -9.37 0.80 2.05
C LYS A 50 -8.18 1.67 1.66
N ILE A 51 -7.21 1.10 0.95
CA ILE A 51 -6.08 1.87 0.44
C ILE A 51 -6.58 2.94 -0.54
N ILE A 52 -7.35 2.56 -1.56
CA ILE A 52 -7.87 3.50 -2.57
C ILE A 52 -8.75 4.59 -1.94
N ASN A 53 -9.64 4.22 -1.01
CA ASN A 53 -10.50 5.18 -0.31
C ASN A 53 -9.69 6.16 0.52
N THR A 54 -8.63 5.70 1.19
CA THR A 54 -7.78 6.56 2.02
C THR A 54 -6.96 7.52 1.16
N PHE A 55 -6.40 7.04 0.04
CA PHE A 55 -5.73 7.90 -0.93
C PHE A 55 -6.67 8.95 -1.52
N SER A 56 -7.91 8.57 -1.86
CA SER A 56 -8.92 9.51 -2.35
C SER A 56 -9.30 10.55 -1.29
N ARG A 57 -9.49 10.13 -0.04
CA ARG A 57 -9.81 11.01 1.10
C ARG A 57 -8.69 12.00 1.41
N LEU A 58 -7.44 11.55 1.31
CA LEU A 58 -6.24 12.32 1.61
C LEU A 58 -5.55 12.85 0.35
N ALA A 59 -6.30 12.98 -0.76
CA ALA A 59 -5.75 13.40 -2.04
C ALA A 59 -4.94 14.68 -1.92
N GLY A 60 -3.69 14.64 -2.39
CA GLY A 60 -2.74 15.76 -2.31
C GLY A 60 -2.19 16.06 -0.92
N LYS A 61 -2.48 15.25 0.11
CA LYS A 61 -1.98 15.42 1.48
C LYS A 61 -0.95 14.37 1.91
N ILE A 62 -0.99 13.19 1.28
CA ILE A 62 -0.03 12.10 1.53
C ILE A 62 1.32 12.48 0.93
N GLU A 63 2.31 12.66 1.80
CA GLU A 63 3.70 12.99 1.45
C GLU A 63 4.58 11.73 1.46
N ILE A 64 4.29 10.80 2.38
CA ILE A 64 4.99 9.53 2.51
C ILE A 64 3.96 8.41 2.57
N PHE A 65 4.20 7.35 1.80
CA PHE A 65 3.46 6.11 1.86
C PHE A 65 4.42 4.97 2.22
N HIS A 66 4.19 4.34 3.37
CA HIS A 66 4.95 3.18 3.84
C HIS A 66 4.06 1.95 3.79
N TYR A 67 4.56 0.91 3.15
CA TYR A 67 3.85 -0.36 3.01
C TYR A 67 4.65 -1.50 3.64
N SER A 68 4.05 -2.19 4.60
CA SER A 68 4.62 -3.36 5.26
C SER A 68 3.74 -4.57 5.01
N GLY A 69 4.27 -5.61 4.37
CA GLY A 69 3.47 -6.77 3.97
C GLY A 69 4.23 -7.76 3.12
N HIS A 70 3.52 -8.76 2.58
CA HIS A 70 4.12 -9.71 1.64
C HIS A 70 4.56 -8.99 0.35
N ALA A 71 5.86 -8.79 0.19
CA ALA A 71 6.45 -8.29 -1.03
C ALA A 71 7.65 -9.17 -1.42
N ASN A 72 7.71 -9.58 -2.69
CA ASN A 72 8.80 -10.42 -3.21
C ASN A 72 9.72 -9.66 -4.18
N GLY A 73 9.77 -8.33 -4.08
CA GLY A 73 10.53 -7.45 -4.96
C GLY A 73 9.92 -7.24 -6.35
N GLN A 74 8.93 -8.06 -6.75
CA GLN A 74 8.20 -7.92 -8.02
C GLN A 74 6.71 -7.66 -7.83
N ARG A 75 6.16 -8.01 -6.68
CA ARG A 75 4.74 -7.88 -6.37
C ARG A 75 4.49 -7.44 -4.93
N LEU A 76 3.44 -6.64 -4.74
CA LEU A 76 2.81 -6.30 -3.47
C LEU A 76 1.59 -7.20 -3.26
N GLY A 77 1.61 -8.00 -2.21
CA GLY A 77 0.49 -8.84 -1.80
C GLY A 77 -0.39 -8.12 -0.79
N ILE A 78 -1.69 -8.00 -1.06
CA ILE A 78 -2.69 -7.40 -0.17
C ILE A 78 -3.46 -8.44 0.65
N SER A 79 -4.17 -8.03 1.70
CA SER A 79 -4.90 -8.92 2.61
C SER A 79 -5.92 -9.84 1.92
N GLU A 80 -6.46 -9.45 0.75
CA GLU A 80 -7.47 -10.21 -0.01
C GLU A 80 -6.87 -11.25 -0.99
N GLY A 81 -5.55 -11.49 -0.94
CA GLY A 81 -4.87 -12.46 -1.82
C GLY A 81 -4.56 -11.94 -3.24
N GLY A 82 -4.70 -10.64 -3.48
CA GLY A 82 -4.27 -9.99 -4.72
C GLY A 82 -2.77 -9.70 -4.74
N ALA A 83 -2.15 -9.80 -5.93
CA ALA A 83 -0.73 -9.48 -6.14
C ALA A 83 -0.57 -8.42 -7.24
N TYR A 84 -0.12 -7.23 -6.87
CA TYR A 84 0.08 -6.10 -7.77
C TYR A 84 1.57 -5.92 -8.07
N SER A 85 1.93 -5.57 -9.30
CA SER A 85 3.31 -5.28 -9.74
C SER A 85 4.00 -4.12 -8.99
N GLY A 86 3.24 -3.37 -8.20
CA GLY A 86 3.71 -2.26 -7.39
C GLY A 86 2.56 -1.34 -7.02
N ILE A 87 2.90 -0.14 -6.53
CA ILE A 87 1.91 0.90 -6.22
C ILE A 87 1.16 1.31 -7.49
N ALA A 88 1.84 1.46 -8.63
CA ALA A 88 1.18 1.79 -9.90
C ALA A 88 0.16 0.72 -10.32
N GLY A 89 0.50 -0.56 -10.19
CA GLY A 89 -0.42 -1.68 -10.41
C GLY A 89 -1.60 -1.67 -9.43
N LEU A 90 -1.38 -1.33 -8.16
CA LEU A 90 -2.44 -1.18 -7.15
C LEU A 90 -3.45 -0.10 -7.57
N PHE A 91 -2.99 1.02 -8.11
CA PHE A 91 -3.87 2.09 -8.61
C PHE A 91 -4.41 1.84 -10.03
N GLY A 92 -4.13 0.69 -10.64
CA GLY A 92 -4.57 0.39 -12.01
C GLY A 92 -3.91 1.28 -13.08
N LEU A 93 -2.79 1.92 -12.76
CA LEU A 93 -2.07 2.84 -13.64
C LEU A 93 -1.11 2.13 -14.60
N GLU A 94 -0.86 0.83 -14.38
CA GLU A 94 -0.09 0.02 -15.31
C GLU A 94 -0.98 -0.42 -16.48
N THR A 95 -0.71 0.16 -17.66
CA THR A 95 -1.23 -0.39 -18.91
C THR A 95 -0.53 -1.72 -19.17
N LYS A 96 -1.26 -2.84 -19.17
CA LYS A 96 -0.75 -4.09 -19.77
C LYS A 96 -0.19 -3.74 -21.15
N PRO A 97 1.05 -4.15 -21.50
CA PRO A 97 1.50 -4.02 -22.87
C PRO A 97 0.46 -4.71 -23.74
N ARG A 98 -0.13 -3.98 -24.71
CA ARG A 98 -1.02 -4.58 -25.70
C ARG A 98 -0.30 -5.81 -26.25
N GLU A 99 -0.88 -6.99 -26.06
CA GLU A 99 -0.45 -8.16 -26.81
C GLU A 99 -0.45 -7.75 -28.28
N ARG A 100 0.73 -7.78 -28.91
CA ARG A 100 0.79 -7.70 -30.37
C ARG A 100 0.05 -8.93 -30.86
N VAL A 101 -1.21 -8.75 -31.22
CA VAL A 101 -1.94 -9.69 -32.07
C VAL A 101 -1.05 -9.86 -33.30
N ARG A 102 -0.33 -10.98 -33.40
CA ARG A 102 0.38 -11.32 -34.62
C ARG A 102 -0.70 -11.50 -35.68
N PRO A 103 -0.73 -10.72 -36.76
CA PRO A 103 -1.64 -11.02 -37.85
C PRO A 103 -1.31 -12.43 -38.34
N ASN A 104 -2.31 -13.31 -38.35
CA ASN A 104 -2.21 -14.61 -38.97
C ASN A 104 -2.09 -14.39 -40.47
N TRP A 105 -0.86 -14.30 -40.98
CA TRP A 105 -0.57 -14.42 -42.40
C TRP A 105 -0.28 -15.90 -42.67
N PHE A 106 -1.33 -16.69 -42.82
CA PHE A 106 -1.24 -17.98 -43.49
C PHE A 106 -1.79 -17.80 -44.90
N PHE A 107 -0.90 -17.91 -45.88
CA PHE A 107 -1.21 -18.19 -47.28
C PHE A 107 -1.58 -19.67 -47.44
#